data_AF-M2UUA5-F1
#
_entry.id   AF-M2UUA5-F1
#
_cell.length_a   1.000
_cell.length_b   1.000
_cell.length_c   1.000
_cell.angle_alpha   90.00
_cell.angle_beta   90.00
_cell.angle_gamma   90.00
#
_symmetry.space_group_name_H-M   'P 1'
#
loop_
_entity.id
_entity.type
_entity.pdbx_description
1 polymer ?
#
loop_
_entity_poly.entity_id
_entity_poly.type
_entity_poly.pdbx_seq_one_letter_code
_entity_poly.pdbx_strand_id
1 'polypeptide(L)' 'MGKSLVIVESPAKAKTINKYLGNQYVVKSSIGHIRDLPTSG' A
#
# COMPACT_ATOMS: atom_id res chain seq x y z
N MET A 1 -20.06 8.39 3.01
CA MET A 1 -18.73 8.98 2.70
C MET A 1 -17.81 7.86 2.28
N GLY A 2 -17.13 7.96 1.14
CA GLY A 2 -16.20 6.91 0.68
C GLY A 2 -14.95 6.86 1.55
N LYS A 3 -14.43 5.65 1.82
CA LYS A 3 -13.15 5.50 2.54
C LYS A 3 -11.99 5.82 1.59
N SER A 4 -11.03 6.61 2.07
CA SER A 4 -9.84 6.95 1.27
C SER A 4 -8.88 5.76 1.18
N LEU A 5 -8.36 5.48 -0.01
CA LEU A 5 -7.37 4.42 -0.24
C LEU A 5 -5.95 4.97 -0.01
N VAL A 6 -5.16 4.24 0.79
CA VAL A 6 -3.75 4.51 1.05
C VAL A 6 -2.94 3.31 0.59
N ILE A 7 -1.98 3.54 -0.31
CA ILE A 7 -1.08 2.51 -0.84
C ILE A 7 0.31 2.71 -0.24
N VAL A 8 0.90 1.62 0.25
CA VAL A 8 2.26 1.58 0.79
C VAL A 8 3.07 0.49 0.10
N GLU A 9 4.39 0.50 0.20
CA GLU A 9 5.24 -0.44 -0.54
C GLU A 9 5.30 -1.85 0.05
N SER A 10 5.12 -2.00 1.38
CA SER A 10 5.31 -3.28 2.07
C SER A 10 4.13 -3.67 3.00
N PRO A 11 3.86 -4.98 3.17
CA PRO A 11 2.80 -5.45 4.06
C PRO A 11 3.03 -5.06 5.52
N ALA A 12 4.30 -4.98 5.94
CA ALA A 12 4.67 -4.58 7.30
C ALA A 12 4.25 -3.12 7.58
N LYS A 13 4.52 -2.21 6.64
CA LYS A 13 4.09 -0.80 6.77
C LYS A 13 2.58 -0.68 6.77
N ALA A 14 1.86 -1.46 5.95
CA ALA A 14 0.40 -1.45 5.93
C ALA A 14 -0.17 -1.81 7.32
N LYS A 15 0.37 -2.85 7.97
CA LYS A 15 -0.04 -3.24 9.33
C LYS A 15 0.22 -2.14 10.36
N THR A 16 1.34 -1.43 10.25
CA THR A 16 1.70 -0.35 11.17
C THR A 16 0.83 0.89 10.96
N ILE A 17 0.68 1.37 9.72
CA ILE A 17 -0.13 2.55 9.39
C ILE A 17 -1.61 2.34 9.71
N ASN A 18 -2.14 1.13 9.49
CA ASN A 18 -3.53 0.82 9.80
C ASN A 18 -3.88 1.02 11.28
N LYS A 19 -2.90 0.88 12.20
CA LYS A 19 -3.10 1.16 13.64
C LYS A 19 -3.31 2.64 13.94
N TYR A 20 -2.77 3.53 13.10
CA TYR A 20 -2.86 4.99 13.31
C TYR A 20 -4.05 5.61 12.58
N LEU A 21 -4.35 5.17 11.36
CA LEU A 21 -5.41 5.76 10.53
C LEU A 21 -6.82 5.25 10.85
N GLY A 22 -6.93 4.04 11.39
CA GLY A 22 -8.21 3.43 11.74
C GLY A 22 -9.11 3.16 10.53
N ASN A 23 -10.41 2.94 10.81
CA ASN A 23 -11.35 2.37 9.84
C ASN A 23 -11.89 3.37 8.78
N GLN A 24 -11.43 4.62 8.81
CA GLN A 24 -11.78 5.65 7.82
C GLN A 24 -10.98 5.50 6.51
N TYR A 25 -9.87 4.74 6.56
CA TYR A 25 -8.99 4.50 5.42
C TYR A 25 -8.96 3.03 5.06
N VAL A 26 -8.73 2.74 3.78
CA VAL A 26 -8.40 1.41 3.28
C VAL A 26 -6.90 1.41 3.00
N VAL A 27 -6.13 0.60 3.72
CA VAL A 27 -4.67 0.52 3.54
C VAL A 27 -4.31 -0.75 2.78
N LYS A 28 -3.55 -0.63 1.69
CA LYS A 28 -3.08 -1.75 0.86
C LYS A 28 -1.59 -1.64 0.55
N SER A 29 -0.92 -2.78 0.41
CA SER A 29 0.50 -2.84 0.04
C SER A 29 0.65 -3.10 -1.46
N SER A 30 1.59 -2.44 -2.13
CA SER A 30 1.99 -2.73 -3.51
C SER A 30 2.88 -3.96 -3.63
N ILE A 31 3.48 -4.41 -2.51
CA ILE A 31 4.41 -5.56 -2.46
C ILE A 31 5.64 -5.29 -3.35
N GLY A 32 6.16 -4.06 -3.29
CA GLY A 32 7.27 -3.61 -4.14
C GLY A 32 6.81 -2.96 -5.46
N HIS A 33 7.67 -3.04 -6.48
CA HIS A 33 7.40 -2.45 -7.80
C HIS A 33 6.30 -3.22 -8.55
N ILE A 34 5.30 -2.49 -9.03
CA ILE A 34 4.19 -3.06 -9.82
C ILE A 34 4.55 -3.17 -11.30
N ARG A 35 5.40 -2.26 -11.78
CA ARG A 35 5.91 -2.24 -13.15
C ARG A 35 7.39 -1.89 -13.10
N ASP A 36 8.15 -2.60 -13.91
CA ASP A 36 9.54 -2.31 -14.17
C ASP A 36 9.74 -2.28 -15.69
N LEU A 37 10.84 -1.65 -16.12
CA LEU A 37 11.29 -1.76 -17.50
C LEU A 37 11.76 -3.19 -17.77
N PRO A 38 11.82 -3.62 -19.05
CA PRO A 38 12.38 -4.92 -19.39
C PRO A 38 13.79 -5.05 -18.80
N THR A 39 13.96 -5.96 -17.85
CA THR A 39 15.25 -6.28 -17.28
C THR A 39 15.96 -7.22 -18.25
N SER A 40 16.71 -6.62 -19.17
CA SER A 40 17.57 -7.25 -20.19
C SER A 40 16.87 -7.73 -21.46
N GLY A 41 17.50 -7.38 -22.59
CA GLY A 41 17.52 -8.16 -23.83
C GLY A 41 18.82 -8.94 -23.94
#